data_AF-A0A9D1GIA1-F1
#
_entry.id   AF-A0A9D1GIA1-F1
#
_cell.length_a   1.000
_cell.length_b   1.000
_cell.length_c   1.000
_cell.angle_alpha   90.00
_cell.angle_beta   90.00
_cell.angle_gamma   90.00
#
_symmetry.space_group_name_H-M   'P 1'
#
loop_
_entity.id
_entity.type
_entity.pdbx_description
1 polymer ?
#
loop_
_entity_poly.entity_id
_entity_poly.type
_entity_poly.pdbx_seq_one_letter_code
_entity_poly.pdbx_strand_id
1 'polypeptide(L)'
;MERNLTQYHTVITEIKSIISTGQEAAYNASNKAMLFTYWNIGKRIVEQELSGSDRAEYGSNLISVLAEELTKEFGKNYSKRNLHYYIKFYQYFPEEQIVNACVH
;
A
#
# COMPACT_ATOMS: atom_id res chain seq x y z
N MET A 1 33.77 -25.81 23.60
CA MET A 1 33.37 -24.70 22.71
C MET A 1 31.95 -24.17 23.03
N GLU A 2 31.17 -24.85 23.89
CA GLU A 2 29.76 -24.51 24.19
C GLU A 2 29.52 -23.44 25.30
N ARG A 3 30.52 -23.12 26.14
CA ARG A 3 30.32 -22.27 27.32
C ARG A 3 30.10 -20.78 27.05
N ASN A 4 30.44 -20.29 25.86
CA ASN A 4 30.31 -18.86 25.53
C ASN A 4 28.88 -18.48 25.10
N LEU A 5 28.16 -19.39 24.45
CA LEU A 5 26.79 -19.12 23.99
C LEU A 5 25.79 -19.01 25.16
N THR A 6 25.99 -19.79 26.22
CA THR A 6 25.17 -19.70 27.44
C THR A 6 25.45 -18.43 28.24
N GLN A 7 26.70 -17.94 28.26
CA GLN A 7 27.05 -16.69 28.96
C GLN A 7 26.38 -15.45 28.35
N TYR A 8 26.24 -15.41 27.02
CA TYR A 8 25.64 -14.28 26.31
C TYR A 8 24.19 -14.52 25.87
N HIS A 9 23.56 -15.63 26.26
CA HIS A 9 22.22 -15.99 25.79
C HIS A 9 21.19 -14.88 26.03
N THR A 10 21.20 -14.27 27.23
CA THR A 10 20.31 -13.16 27.58
C THR A 10 20.52 -11.97 26.65
N VAL A 11 21.77 -11.50 26.52
CA VAL A 11 22.12 -10.35 25.67
C VAL A 11 21.76 -10.62 24.20
N ILE A 12 22.03 -11.83 23.70
CA ILE A 12 21.67 -12.24 22.33
C ILE A 12 20.15 -12.21 22.13
N THR A 13 19.38 -12.66 23.13
CA THR A 13 17.91 -12.67 23.06
C THR A 13 17.36 -11.24 23.06
N GLU A 14 17.89 -10.36 23.92
CA GLU A 14 17.52 -8.95 23.96
C GLU A 14 17.83 -8.24 22.64
N ILE A 15 19.03 -8.43 22.08
CA ILE A 15 19.41 -7.85 20.79
C ILE A 15 18.49 -8.34 19.67
N LYS A 16 18.16 -9.64 19.62
CA LYS A 16 17.19 -10.16 18.65
C LYS A 16 15.82 -9.51 18.79
N SER A 17 15.35 -9.29 20.02
CA SER A 17 14.08 -8.61 20.26
C SER A 17 14.12 -7.17 19.75
N ILE A 18 15.20 -6.42 20.03
CA ILE A 18 15.36 -5.04 19.55
C ILE A 18 15.32 -4.98 18.02
N ILE A 19 16.04 -5.90 17.35
CA ILE A 19 16.04 -5.99 15.88
C ILE A 19 14.63 -6.31 15.36
N SER A 20 13.97 -7.31 15.94
CA SER A 20 12.63 -7.72 15.51
C SER A 20 11.63 -6.58 15.64
N THR A 21 11.63 -5.87 16.79
CA THR A 21 10.75 -4.73 17.03
C THR A 21 11.02 -3.59 16.03
N GLY A 22 12.28 -3.28 15.75
CA GLY A 22 12.65 -2.25 14.77
C GLY A 22 12.20 -2.61 13.34
N GLN A 23 12.37 -3.87 12.94
CA GLN A 23 11.93 -4.35 11.62
C GLN A 23 10.41 -4.32 11.50
N GLU A 24 9.68 -4.81 12.50
CA GLU A 24 8.22 -4.79 12.53
C GLU A 24 7.68 -3.35 12.43
N ALA A 25 8.26 -2.41 13.18
CA ALA A 25 7.89 -1.01 13.10
C ALA A 25 8.10 -0.43 11.68
N ALA A 26 9.22 -0.75 11.04
CA ALA A 26 9.50 -0.29 9.68
C ALA A 26 8.53 -0.89 8.65
N TYR A 27 8.24 -2.19 8.75
CA TYR A 27 7.27 -2.85 7.87
C TYR A 27 5.86 -2.27 8.05
N ASN A 28 5.42 -2.05 9.29
CA ASN A 28 4.11 -1.46 9.57
C ASN A 28 4.00 -0.04 9.03
N ALA A 29 5.03 0.79 9.23
CA ALA A 29 5.06 2.15 8.69
C ALA A 29 5.02 2.17 7.15
N SER A 30 5.81 1.30 6.50
CA SER A 30 5.84 1.18 5.04
C SER A 30 4.51 0.68 4.49
N ASN A 31 3.94 -0.37 5.09
CA ASN A 31 2.65 -0.92 4.69
C ASN A 31 1.55 0.13 4.83
N LYS A 32 1.59 0.93 5.91
CA LYS A 32 0.65 2.02 6.12
C LYS A 32 0.73 3.05 5.01
N ALA A 33 1.92 3.57 4.73
CA ALA A 33 2.13 4.52 3.64
C ALA A 33 1.64 3.95 2.28
N MET A 34 1.87 2.66 2.04
CA MET A 34 1.48 2.01 0.79
C MET A 34 -0.05 1.88 0.65
N LEU A 35 -0.77 1.52 1.72
CA LEU A 35 -2.23 1.47 1.71
C LEU A 35 -2.85 2.85 1.48
N PHE A 36 -2.34 3.89 2.13
CA PHE A 36 -2.77 5.27 1.87
C PHE A 36 -2.52 5.70 0.43
N THR A 37 -1.39 5.32 -0.15
CA THR A 37 -1.06 5.61 -1.54
C THR A 37 -2.09 5.00 -2.47
N TYR A 38 -2.39 3.72 -2.31
CA TYR A 38 -3.37 3.01 -3.14
C TYR A 38 -4.79 3.55 -2.98
N TRP A 39 -5.19 3.87 -1.75
CA TRP A 39 -6.47 4.49 -1.49
C TRP A 39 -6.62 5.85 -2.21
N ASN A 40 -5.60 6.71 -2.11
CA ASN A 40 -5.61 8.02 -2.75
C ASN A 40 -5.62 7.94 -4.28
N ILE A 41 -4.95 6.94 -4.86
CA ILE A 41 -5.05 6.67 -6.30
C ILE A 41 -6.50 6.33 -6.67
N GLY A 42 -7.14 5.44 -5.93
CA GLY A 42 -8.55 5.10 -6.14
C GLY A 42 -9.47 6.33 -6.08
N LYS A 43 -9.29 7.15 -5.04
CA LYS A 43 -10.02 8.42 -4.87
C LYS A 43 -9.87 9.33 -6.08
N ARG A 44 -8.63 9.61 -6.49
CA ARG A 44 -8.33 10.54 -7.58
C ARG A 44 -8.91 10.07 -8.92
N ILE A 45 -8.91 8.77 -9.18
CA ILE A 45 -9.50 8.18 -10.39
C ILE A 45 -11.02 8.34 -10.37
N VAL A 46 -11.69 7.99 -9.26
CA VAL A 46 -13.16 8.12 -9.14
C VAL A 46 -13.60 9.58 -9.27
N GLU A 47 -12.88 10.52 -8.67
CA GLU A 47 -13.13 11.95 -8.84
C GLU A 47 -13.03 12.41 -10.31
N GLN A 48 -12.05 11.87 -11.06
CA GLN A 48 -11.92 12.14 -12.49
C GLN A 48 -13.13 11.61 -13.28
N GLU A 49 -13.54 10.37 -13.03
CA GLU A 49 -14.66 9.74 -13.73
C GLU A 49 -16.00 10.44 -13.44
N LEU A 50 -16.22 10.92 -12.23
CA LEU A 50 -17.43 11.68 -11.86
C LEU A 50 -17.53 13.04 -12.56
N SER A 51 -16.41 13.63 -12.96
CA SER A 51 -16.36 14.90 -13.69
C SER A 51 -16.60 14.77 -15.20
N GLY A 52 -16.59 13.55 -15.75
CA GLY A 52 -16.79 13.27 -17.17
C GLY A 52 -18.26 13.10 -17.55
N SER A 53 -18.68 13.73 -18.65
CA SER A 53 -20.05 13.71 -19.16
C SER A 53 -20.47 12.39 -19.82
N ASP A 54 -19.53 11.50 -20.15
CA ASP A 54 -19.79 10.17 -20.74
C ASP A 54 -19.03 9.08 -19.98
N ARG A 55 -19.74 8.33 -19.13
CA ARG A 55 -19.12 7.56 -18.03
C ARG A 55 -18.45 6.25 -18.44
N ALA A 56 -18.91 5.60 -19.51
CA ALA A 56 -18.47 4.23 -19.83
C ALA A 56 -17.21 4.20 -20.72
N GLU A 57 -17.18 4.99 -21.79
CA GLU A 57 -16.07 4.99 -22.74
C GLU A 57 -14.87 5.81 -22.22
N TYR A 58 -15.14 6.92 -21.54
CA TYR A 58 -14.11 7.77 -20.93
C TYR A 58 -13.33 7.06 -19.82
N GLY A 59 -14.02 6.32 -18.93
CA GLY A 59 -13.38 5.58 -17.83
C GLY A 59 -12.47 4.45 -18.34
N SER A 60 -12.90 3.71 -19.37
CA SER A 60 -12.10 2.64 -19.98
C SER A 60 -10.80 3.16 -20.62
N ASN A 61 -10.88 4.31 -21.29
CA ASN A 61 -9.72 4.97 -21.89
C ASN A 61 -8.77 5.53 -20.81
N LEU A 62 -9.31 6.15 -19.75
CA LEU A 62 -8.51 6.69 -18.65
C LEU A 62 -7.67 5.62 -17.97
N ILE A 63 -8.27 4.49 -17.57
CA ILE A 63 -7.53 3.41 -16.90
C ILE A 63 -6.47 2.81 -17.80
N SER A 64 -6.73 2.74 -19.10
CA SER A 64 -5.77 2.23 -20.05
C SER A 64 -4.52 3.11 -20.14
N VAL A 65 -4.71 4.43 -20.26
CA VAL A 65 -3.61 5.41 -20.30
C VAL A 65 -2.85 5.42 -18.98
N LEU A 66 -3.55 5.47 -17.83
CA LEU A 66 -2.91 5.48 -16.52
C LEU A 66 -2.07 4.22 -16.29
N ALA A 67 -2.58 3.05 -16.67
CA ALA A 67 -1.85 1.81 -16.47
C ALA A 67 -0.56 1.76 -17.30
N GLU A 68 -0.59 2.25 -18.54
CA GLU A 68 0.59 2.29 -19.41
C GLU A 68 1.67 3.20 -18.83
N GLU A 69 1.32 4.46 -18.56
CA GLU A 69 2.26 5.46 -18.05
C GLU A 69 2.81 5.09 -16.67
N LEU A 70 1.93 4.71 -15.73
CA LEU A 70 2.36 4.39 -14.36
C LEU A 70 3.12 3.07 -14.29
N THR A 71 2.79 2.08 -15.12
CA THR A 71 3.57 0.82 -15.14
C THR A 71 4.97 1.04 -15.72
N LYS A 72 5.11 1.96 -16.69
CA LYS A 72 6.41 2.32 -17.27
C LYS A 72 7.31 3.00 -16.24
N GLU A 73 6.77 3.89 -15.42
CA GLU A 73 7.55 4.63 -14.42
C GLU A 73 7.74 3.85 -13.11
N PHE A 74 6.69 3.23 -12.59
CA PHE A 74 6.67 2.66 -11.22
C PHE A 74 6.51 1.13 -11.20
N GLY A 75 6.39 0.48 -12.35
CA GLY A 75 6.36 -0.97 -12.48
C GLY A 75 4.98 -1.62 -12.30
N LYS A 76 4.97 -2.95 -12.26
CA LYS A 76 3.78 -3.80 -12.37
C LYS A 76 2.67 -3.57 -11.32
N ASN A 77 2.98 -2.89 -10.22
CA ASN A 77 1.99 -2.55 -9.20
C ASN A 77 0.91 -1.59 -9.71
N TYR A 78 1.14 -0.90 -10.83
CA TYR A 78 0.20 0.06 -11.40
C TYR A 78 -0.46 -0.43 -12.71
N SER A 79 -0.52 -1.74 -12.89
CA SER A 79 -1.26 -2.36 -14.01
C SER A 79 -2.77 -2.03 -13.96
N LYS A 80 -3.47 -2.16 -15.11
CA LYS A 80 -4.93 -1.94 -15.19
C LYS A 80 -5.70 -2.67 -14.10
N ARG A 81 -5.35 -3.94 -13.86
CA ARG A 81 -5.95 -4.78 -12.80
C ARG A 81 -5.80 -4.13 -11.42
N ASN A 82 -4.62 -3.63 -11.10
CA ASN A 82 -4.36 -3.03 -9.80
C ASN A 82 -5.03 -1.66 -9.66
N LEU A 83 -5.07 -0.84 -10.71
CA LEU A 83 -5.84 0.41 -10.70
C LEU A 83 -7.33 0.16 -10.41
N HIS A 84 -7.91 -0.90 -11.00
CA HIS A 84 -9.28 -1.30 -10.64
C HIS A 84 -9.42 -1.73 -9.18
N TYR A 85 -8.42 -2.40 -8.60
CA TYR A 85 -8.43 -2.70 -7.16
C TYR A 85 -8.37 -1.44 -6.32
N TYR A 86 -7.59 -0.44 -6.71
CA TYR A 86 -7.49 0.83 -5.99
C TYR A 86 -8.80 1.62 -6.05
N ILE A 87 -9.46 1.67 -7.21
CA ILE A 87 -10.81 2.22 -7.36
C ILE A 87 -11.79 1.53 -6.40
N LYS A 88 -11.83 0.19 -6.42
CA LYS A 88 -12.71 -0.58 -5.53
C LYS A 88 -12.39 -0.32 -4.06
N PHE A 89 -11.11 -0.23 -3.73
CA PHE A 89 -10.67 0.04 -2.37
C PHE A 89 -11.23 1.37 -1.87
N TYR A 90 -11.12 2.43 -2.65
CA TYR A 90 -11.75 3.72 -2.32
C TYR A 90 -13.28 3.62 -2.24
N GLN A 91 -13.93 2.94 -3.19
CA GLN A 91 -15.40 2.80 -3.22
C GLN A 91 -15.95 2.04 -2.01
N TYR A 92 -15.25 1.02 -1.50
CA TYR A 92 -15.66 0.27 -0.31
C TYR A 92 -15.36 1.02 1.00
N PHE A 93 -14.33 1.87 1.00
CA PHE A 93 -13.90 2.62 2.17
C PHE A 93 -13.74 4.11 1.83
N PRO A 94 -14.83 4.84 1.54
CA PRO A 94 -14.75 6.23 1.08
C PRO A 94 -14.26 7.20 2.16
N GLU A 95 -14.30 6.79 3.43
CA GLU A 95 -13.81 7.58 4.55
C GLU A 95 -12.38 7.22 4.93
N GLU A 96 -11.49 8.21 4.89
CA GLU A 96 -10.07 8.09 5.23
C GLU A 96 -9.84 7.58 6.68
N GLN A 97 -10.80 7.85 7.57
CA GLN A 97 -10.76 7.42 8.97
C GLN A 97 -10.84 5.90 9.10
N ILE A 98 -11.59 5.22 8.22
CA ILE A 98 -11.73 3.76 8.21
C ILE A 98 -10.41 3.12 7.75
N VAL A 99 -9.77 3.72 6.73
CA VAL A 99 -8.45 3.26 6.26
C VAL A 99 -7.37 3.48 7.32
N ASN A 100 -7.43 4.58 8.08
CA ASN A 100 -6.52 4.78 9.21
C ASN A 100 -6.71 3.71 10.30
N ALA A 101 -7.94 3.37 10.65
CA ALA A 101 -8.26 2.41 11.71
C ALA A 101 -7.87 0.96 11.35
N CYS A 102 -7.98 0.56 10.08
CA CYS A 102 -7.64 -0.81 9.65
C CYS A 102 -6.13 -1.07 9.49
N VAL A 103 -5.30 -0.06 9.71
CA VAL A 103 -3.86 -0.09 9.40
C VAL A 103 -3.01 0.19 10.66
N HIS A 104 -3.67 0.23 11.82
CA HIS A 104 -3.08 0.26 13.15
C HIS A 104 -3.16 -1.12 13.80
#